data_AF-A0A0A9GL03-F1
#
_entry.id   AF-A0A0A9GL03-F1
#
_cell.length_a   1.000
_cell.length_b   1.000
_cell.length_c   1.000
_cell.angle_alpha   90.00
_cell.angle_beta   90.00
_cell.angle_gamma   90.00
#
_symmetry.space_group_name_H-M   'P 1'
#
loop_
_entity.id
_entity.type
_entity.pdbx_description
1 polymer ?
#
loop_
_entity_poly.entity_id
_entity_poly.type
_entity_poly.pdbx_seq_one_letter_code
_entity_poly.pdbx_strand_id
1 'polypeptide(L)' 'MMYHSFDCVVDNPHNYYPFEFLNTLTLNGLPPHVLKLKINCPVILLRNIDPANCFCNDTRLKVYY' A
#
# COMPACT_ATOMS: atom_id res chain seq x y z
N MET A 1 10.00 5.58 8.76
CA MET A 1 10.33 4.55 7.76
C MET A 1 9.70 4.92 6.42
N MET A 2 10.33 4.57 5.30
CA MET A 2 9.85 4.89 3.94
C MET A 2 9.38 3.59 3.28
N TYR A 3 8.11 3.54 2.89
CA TYR A 3 7.51 2.39 2.21
C TYR A 3 7.21 2.76 0.77
N HIS A 4 7.68 1.95 -0.17
CA HIS A 4 7.39 2.08 -1.58
C HIS A 4 6.22 1.16 -1.94
N SER A 5 5.26 1.64 -2.74
CA SER A 5 4.33 0.71 -3.38
C SER A 5 5.11 -0.14 -4.39
N PHE A 6 4.76 -1.41 -4.50
CA PHE A 6 5.22 -2.24 -5.60
C PHE A 6 4.16 -2.20 -6.69
N ASP A 7 4.57 -1.83 -7.90
CA ASP A 7 3.70 -1.66 -9.05
C ASP A 7 3.59 -2.95 -9.88
N CYS A 8 4.12 -4.08 -9.42
CA CYS A 8 4.06 -5.31 -10.21
C CYS A 8 2.70 -5.99 -10.05
N VAL A 9 1.97 -6.13 -11.16
CA VAL A 9 0.74 -6.92 -11.23
C VAL A 9 1.11 -8.41 -11.23
N VAL A 10 0.57 -9.16 -10.27
CA VAL A 10 0.91 -10.59 -10.02
C VAL A 10 0.66 -11.48 -11.25
N ASP A 11 -0.26 -11.09 -12.14
CA ASP A 11 -0.59 -11.76 -13.41
C ASP A 11 -0.21 -10.95 -14.66
N ASN A 12 1.05 -10.49 -14.75
CA ASN A 12 1.52 -9.72 -15.91
C ASN A 12 2.78 -10.31 -16.59
N PRO A 13 2.72 -11.56 -17.09
CA PRO A 13 3.87 -12.22 -17.71
C PRO A 13 4.38 -11.54 -18.99
N HIS A 14 3.57 -10.66 -19.61
CA HIS A 14 3.91 -9.96 -20.85
C HIS A 14 4.13 -8.45 -20.66
N ASN A 15 4.18 -7.93 -19.43
CA ASN A 15 4.31 -6.49 -19.15
C ASN A 15 3.25 -5.60 -19.85
N TYR A 16 2.01 -6.08 -20.00
CA TYR A 16 0.87 -5.31 -20.55
C TYR A 16 0.65 -3.98 -19.83
N TYR A 17 0.98 -3.92 -18.55
CA TYR A 17 0.94 -2.70 -17.75
C TYR A 17 2.36 -2.23 -17.45
N PRO A 18 2.90 -1.28 -18.25
CA PRO A 18 4.21 -0.71 -17.97
C PRO A 18 4.17 0.09 -16.66
N PHE A 19 5.30 0.14 -15.95
CA PHE A 19 5.37 0.83 -14.66
C PHE A 19 5.05 2.33 -14.82
N GLU A 20 5.35 2.96 -15.95
CA GLU A 20 4.98 4.36 -16.18
C GLU A 20 3.46 4.55 -16.17
N PHE A 21 2.70 3.61 -16.75
CA PHE A 21 1.23 3.63 -16.71
C PHE A 21 0.71 3.43 -15.29
N LEU A 22 1.26 2.45 -14.57
CA LEU A 22 0.85 2.18 -13.19
C LEU A 22 1.13 3.36 -12.25
N ASN A 23 2.25 4.06 -12.47
CA ASN A 23 2.60 5.29 -11.74
C ASN A 23 1.69 6.48 -12.08
N THR A 24 0.95 6.43 -13.20
CA THR A 24 -0.08 7.44 -13.52
C THR A 24 -1.43 7.13 -12.86
N LEU A 25 -1.65 5.90 -12.39
CA LEU A 25 -2.87 5.50 -11.71
C LEU A 25 -2.94 6.13 -10.32
N THR A 26 -3.50 7.33 -10.27
CA THR A 26 -3.80 8.01 -9.00
C THR A 26 -5.13 7.49 -8.49
N LEU A 27 -5.11 6.31 -7.85
CA LEU A 27 -6.30 5.75 -7.22
C LEU A 27 -6.76 6.67 -6.08
N ASN A 28 -7.91 7.30 -6.25
CA ASN A 28 -8.54 8.12 -5.23
C ASN A 28 -8.65 7.31 -3.92
N GLY A 29 -7.96 7.77 -2.87
CA GLY A 29 -7.95 7.11 -1.56
C GLY A 29 -6.73 6.22 -1.27
N LEU A 30 -5.77 6.06 -2.19
CA LEU A 30 -4.49 5.40 -1.87
C LEU A 30 -3.39 6.44 -1.58
N PRO A 31 -2.47 6.15 -0.64
CA PRO A 31 -1.32 6.99 -0.43
C PRO A 31 -0.44 7.04 -1.69
N PRO A 32 0.28 8.15 -1.93
CA PRO A 32 1.20 8.25 -3.05
C PRO A 32 2.22 7.10 -3.07
N HIS A 33 2.80 6.81 -4.24
CA HIS A 33 3.81 5.76 -4.51
C HIS A 33 4.91 5.63 -3.41
N VAL A 34 5.13 6.71 -2.65
CA VAL A 34 5.93 6.70 -1.44
C VAL A 34 5.10 7.10 -0.22
N LEU A 35 4.99 6.20 0.75
CA LEU A 35 4.41 6.47 2.06
C LEU A 35 5.54 6.69 3.10
N LYS A 36 5.63 7.92 3.61
CA LYS A 36 6.58 8.28 4.68
C LYS A 36 5.86 8.29 6.02
N LEU A 37 6.24 7.38 6.92
CA LEU A 37 5.66 7.27 8.25
C LEU A 37 6.64 7.73 9.33
N LYS A 38 6.10 8.43 10.34
CA LYS A 38 6.82 8.81 11.56
C LYS A 38 6.65 7.73 12.62
N ILE A 39 7.68 7.55 13.45
CA ILE A 39 7.56 6.66 14.63
C ILE A 39 6.43 7.20 15.52
N ASN A 40 5.66 6.30 16.09
CA ASN A 40 4.49 6.57 16.94
C ASN A 40 3.28 7.19 16.24
N CYS A 41 3.26 7.33 14.90
CA CYS A 41 2.06 7.81 14.23
C CYS A 41 0.98 6.72 14.16
N PRO A 42 -0.31 7.06 14.35
CA PRO A 42 -1.41 6.17 14.06
C PRO A 42 -1.54 5.98 12.54
N VAL A 43 -1.85 4.77 12.11
CA VAL A 43 -2.14 4.42 10.71
C VAL A 43 -3.40 3.55 10.64
N ILE A 44 -4.06 3.54 9.49
CA ILE A 44 -5.27 2.74 9.23
C ILE A 44 -5.00 1.82 8.06
N LEU A 45 -5.40 0.55 8.16
CA LEU A 45 -5.36 -0.37 7.03
C LEU A 45 -6.47 -0.02 6.03
N LEU A 46 -6.08 0.19 4.77
CA LEU A 46 -7.01 0.46 3.67
C LEU A 46 -7.38 -0.82 2.88
N ARG A 47 -6.64 -1.90 3.12
CA ARG A 47 -6.84 -3.22 2.51
C ARG A 47 -6.67 -4.32 3.55
N ASN A 48 -7.45 -5.38 3.42
CA ASN A 48 -7.31 -6.59 4.22
C ASN A 48 -5.96 -7.25 3.92
N ILE A 49 -5.16 -7.46 4.96
CA ILE A 49 -3.85 -8.12 4.86
C ILE A 49 -3.98 -9.56 5.33
N ASP A 50 -4.62 -9.75 6.49
CA ASP A 50 -4.79 -11.05 7.11
C ASP A 50 -6.11 -11.07 7.91
N PRO A 51 -7.21 -11.49 7.26
CA PRO A 51 -8.51 -11.55 7.89
C PRO A 51 -8.58 -12.53 9.07
N ALA A 52 -7.76 -13.59 9.06
CA ALA A 52 -7.76 -14.60 10.12
C ALA A 52 -7.22 -14.02 11.44
N ASN A 53 -6.28 -13.08 11.34
CA ASN A 53 -5.71 -12.37 12.48
C ASN A 53 -6.30 -10.95 12.68
N CYS A 54 -7.48 -10.67 12.10
CA CYS A 54 -8.18 -9.38 12.20
C CYS A 54 -7.41 -8.16 11.64
N PHE A 55 -6.42 -8.38 10.78
CA PHE A 55 -5.75 -7.30 10.04
C PHE A 55 -6.54 -6.96 8.78
N CYS A 56 -7.73 -6.41 9.02
CA CYS A 56 -8.69 -5.99 8.01
C CYS A 56 -8.67 -4.48 7.79
N ASN A 57 -9.44 -4.02 6.82
CA ASN A 57 -9.76 -2.60 6.63
C ASN A 57 -10.20 -1.95 7.94
N ASP A 58 -9.86 -0.67 8.07
CA ASP A 58 -10.19 0.18 9.21
C ASP A 58 -9.48 -0.16 10.53
N THR A 59 -8.68 -1.23 10.56
CA THR A 59 -7.82 -1.55 11.71
C THR A 59 -6.78 -0.44 11.91
N ARG A 60 -6.78 0.13 13.12
CA ARG A 60 -5.83 1.17 13.55
C ARG A 60 -4.58 0.53 14.12
N LEU A 61 -3.44 0.85 13.55
CA LEU A 61 -2.12 0.40 14.01
C LEU A 61 -1.26 1.60 14.41
N LYS A 62 -0.15 1.32 15.09
CA LYS A 62 0.85 2.33 15.47
C LYS A 62 2.21 1.89 14.94
N VAL A 63 2.95 2.83 14.36
CA VAL A 63 4.29 2.55 13.83
C VAL A 63 5.29 2.50 14.98
N TYR A 64 5.92 1.34 15.15
CA TYR A 64 7.02 1.12 16.08
C TYR A 64 8.37 1.05 15.31
N TYR A 65 9.48 0.94 16.04
CA TYR A 65 10.83 0.93 15.50
C TYR A 65 11.17 -0.39 14.80
#